data_AF-A0A6G7C1E2-F1
#
_entry.id   AF-A0A6G7C1E2-F1
#
_cell.length_a   1.000
_cell.length_b   1.000
_cell.length_c   1.000
_cell.angle_alpha   90.00
_cell.angle_beta   90.00
_cell.angle_gamma   90.00
#
_symmetry.space_group_name_H-M   'P 1'
#
loop_
_entity.id
_entity.type
_entity.pdbx_description
1 polymer ?
#
loop_
_entity_poly.entity_id
_entity_poly.type
_entity_poly.pdbx_seq_one_letter_code
_entity_poly.pdbx_strand_id
1 'polypeptide(L)'
;MESKIKVKPKKNHLGRNIARIRAFRGIKQATLAAELGWQQQQLSELEKQEDVPEEVLEQIADLLGVTVEIIKEFDERAVIYNINHYNDIHDNTYQAGSSTITYSEPNEKIVELYDRLLNFLEQEKARIK
;
A
#
# COMPACT_ATOMS: atom_id res chain seq x y z
N MET A 1 40.07 8.97 -19.59
CA MET A 1 38.87 9.86 -19.62
C MET A 1 37.75 9.11 -18.92
N GLU A 2 37.59 9.31 -17.62
CA GLU A 2 36.45 8.76 -16.90
C GLU A 2 35.24 9.63 -17.21
N SER A 3 34.35 9.12 -18.06
CA SER A 3 33.03 9.72 -18.26
C SER A 3 32.24 9.56 -16.97
N LYS A 4 32.25 10.59 -16.12
CA LYS A 4 31.31 10.71 -15.01
C LYS A 4 29.91 10.63 -15.60
N ILE A 5 29.25 9.48 -15.44
CA ILE A 5 27.83 9.31 -15.75
C ILE A 5 27.11 10.29 -14.83
N LYS A 6 26.73 11.44 -15.40
CA LYS A 6 25.91 12.44 -14.73
C LYS A 6 24.52 11.83 -14.68
N VAL A 7 24.24 11.05 -13.64
CA VAL A 7 22.89 10.56 -13.33
C VAL A 7 22.04 11.82 -13.19
N LYS A 8 21.27 12.16 -14.23
CA LYS A 8 20.26 13.21 -14.11
C LYS A 8 19.33 12.72 -13.01
N PRO A 9 19.18 13.44 -11.88
CA PRO A 9 18.15 13.09 -10.92
C PRO A 9 16.86 13.03 -11.73
N LYS A 10 16.20 11.88 -11.72
CA LYS A 10 14.88 11.71 -12.31
C LYS A 10 14.03 12.77 -11.61
N LYS A 11 13.78 13.90 -12.28
CA LYS A 11 12.91 14.93 -11.71
C LYS A 11 11.54 14.27 -11.61
N ASN A 12 11.15 13.97 -10.39
CA ASN A 12 9.90 13.30 -10.12
C ASN A 12 8.81 14.34 -10.26
N HIS A 13 7.87 14.07 -11.16
CA HIS A 13 6.75 14.97 -11.40
C HIS A 13 5.73 14.79 -10.27
N LEU A 14 5.76 15.69 -9.29
CA LEU A 14 5.00 15.59 -8.05
C LEU A 14 3.49 15.51 -8.32
N GLY A 15 2.97 16.32 -9.26
CA GLY A 15 1.55 16.25 -9.64
C GLY A 15 1.11 14.87 -10.15
N ARG A 16 1.95 14.20 -10.96
CA ARG A 16 1.66 12.84 -11.46
C ARG A 16 1.74 11.81 -10.35
N ASN A 17 2.67 11.98 -9.41
CA ASN A 17 2.78 11.10 -8.25
C ASN A 17 1.52 11.21 -7.37
N ILE A 18 1.05 12.43 -7.10
CA ILE A 18 -0.22 12.69 -6.40
C ILE A 18 -1.38 12.00 -7.11
N ALA A 19 -1.52 12.19 -8.44
CA ALA A 19 -2.60 11.60 -9.21
C ALA A 19 -2.61 10.06 -9.15
N ARG A 20 -1.43 9.44 -9.18
CA ARG A 20 -1.27 7.98 -9.10
C ARG A 20 -1.57 7.47 -7.71
N ILE A 21 -1.00 8.07 -6.67
CA ILE A 21 -1.26 7.70 -5.27
C ILE A 21 -2.77 7.84 -4.97
N ARG A 22 -3.39 8.93 -5.42
CA ARG A 22 -4.84 9.13 -5.32
C ARG A 22 -5.62 7.99 -5.97
N ALA A 23 -5.23 7.59 -7.18
CA ALA A 23 -5.88 6.48 -7.89
C ALA A 23 -5.68 5.14 -7.16
N PHE A 24 -4.48 4.87 -6.63
CA PHE A 24 -4.21 3.68 -5.80
C PHE A 24 -5.05 3.64 -4.53
N ARG A 25 -5.38 4.80 -3.94
CA ARG A 25 -6.29 4.91 -2.80
C ARG A 25 -7.77 4.84 -3.18
N GLY A 26 -8.11 4.76 -4.46
CA GLY A 26 -9.50 4.74 -4.93
C GLY A 26 -10.24 6.07 -4.74
N ILE A 27 -9.52 7.18 -4.52
CA ILE A 27 -10.12 8.49 -4.26
C ILE A 27 -10.42 9.19 -5.59
N LYS A 28 -11.66 9.64 -5.77
CA LYS A 28 -12.04 10.43 -6.95
C LYS A 28 -11.42 11.82 -6.90
N GLN A 29 -11.05 12.35 -8.05
CA GLN A 29 -10.45 13.69 -8.15
C GLN A 29 -11.37 14.77 -7.56
N ALA A 30 -12.67 14.71 -7.85
CA ALA A 30 -13.65 15.65 -7.28
C ALA A 30 -13.74 15.57 -5.75
N THR A 31 -13.55 14.39 -5.17
CA THR A 31 -13.57 14.20 -3.71
C THR A 31 -12.34 14.84 -3.07
N LEU A 32 -11.14 14.55 -3.58
CA LEU A 32 -9.92 15.17 -3.04
C LEU A 32 -9.94 16.69 -3.19
N ALA A 33 -10.45 17.20 -4.32
CA ALA A 33 -10.60 18.63 -4.53
C ALA A 33 -11.57 19.26 -3.51
N ALA A 34 -12.71 18.60 -3.24
CA ALA A 34 -13.68 19.08 -2.27
C ALA A 34 -13.11 19.14 -0.84
N GLU A 35 -12.32 18.14 -0.42
CA GLU A 35 -11.63 18.13 0.88
C GLU A 35 -10.60 19.26 1.01
N LEU A 36 -9.94 19.63 -0.10
CA LEU A 36 -9.05 20.79 -0.17
C LEU A 36 -9.78 22.14 -0.27
N GLY A 37 -11.12 22.13 -0.38
CA GLY A 37 -11.91 23.34 -0.64
C GLY A 37 -11.72 23.91 -2.05
N TRP A 38 -11.26 23.10 -3.00
CA TRP A 38 -10.93 23.47 -4.36
C TRP A 38 -11.95 22.95 -5.37
N GLN A 39 -11.98 23.56 -6.55
CA GLN A 39 -12.68 23.01 -7.70
C GLN A 39 -11.89 21.85 -8.31
N GLN A 40 -12.60 20.87 -8.88
CA GLN A 40 -11.97 19.72 -9.56
C GLN A 40 -10.93 20.15 -10.60
N GLN A 41 -11.21 21.24 -11.33
CA GLN A 41 -10.30 21.76 -12.35
C GLN A 41 -8.98 22.26 -11.77
N GLN A 42 -8.99 22.89 -10.59
CA GLN A 42 -7.78 23.34 -9.89
C GLN A 42 -6.90 22.15 -9.50
N LEU A 43 -7.49 21.08 -8.97
CA LEU A 43 -6.74 19.86 -8.67
C LEU A 43 -6.18 19.19 -9.94
N SER A 44 -6.95 19.23 -11.04
CA SER A 44 -6.50 18.70 -12.35
C SER A 44 -5.31 19.46 -12.92
N GLU A 45 -5.28 20.78 -12.73
CA GLU A 45 -4.13 21.61 -13.09
C GLU A 45 -2.93 21.29 -12.21
N LEU A 46 -3.12 21.15 -10.90
CA LEU A 46 -2.06 20.77 -9.96
C LEU A 46 -1.45 19.40 -10.28
N GLU A 47 -2.27 18.39 -10.59
CA GLU A 47 -1.80 17.06 -10.98
C GLU A 47 -0.95 17.06 -12.28
N LYS A 48 -1.07 18.11 -13.11
CA LYS A 48 -0.25 18.30 -14.33
C LYS A 48 1.03 19.12 -14.07
N GLN A 49 1.20 19.69 -12.88
CA GLN A 49 2.39 20.45 -12.52
C GLN A 49 3.53 19.52 -12.07
N GLU A 50 4.75 19.82 -12.55
CA GLU A 50 5.95 19.06 -12.20
C GLU A 50 6.35 19.28 -10.74
N ASP A 51 6.25 20.53 -10.28
CA ASP A 51 6.52 20.97 -8.92
C ASP A 51 5.22 21.42 -8.24
N VAL A 52 5.13 21.19 -6.93
CA VAL A 52 3.98 21.55 -6.10
C VAL A 52 4.51 22.27 -4.86
N PRO A 53 3.90 23.38 -4.41
CA PRO A 53 4.29 24.07 -3.18
C PRO A 53 4.28 23.12 -1.98
N GLU A 54 5.28 23.20 -1.10
CA GLU A 54 5.44 22.27 0.03
C GLU A 54 4.21 22.26 0.95
N GLU A 55 3.63 23.43 1.25
CA GLU A 55 2.43 23.56 2.08
C GLU A 55 1.23 22.79 1.50
N VAL A 56 1.07 22.83 0.19
CA VAL A 56 -0.01 22.11 -0.52
C VAL A 56 0.30 20.61 -0.55
N LEU A 57 1.57 20.26 -0.71
CA LEU A 57 2.03 18.88 -0.73
C LEU A 57 1.78 18.20 0.63
N GLU A 58 2.03 18.89 1.74
CA GLU A 58 1.71 18.44 3.09
C GLU A 58 0.21 18.20 3.27
N GLN A 59 -0.63 19.16 2.88
CA GLN A 59 -2.10 19.01 2.95
C GLN A 59 -2.61 17.81 2.15
N ILE A 60 -2.08 17.61 0.94
CA ILE A 60 -2.44 16.49 0.09
C ILE A 60 -1.94 15.17 0.69
N ALA A 61 -0.73 15.14 1.26
CA ALA A 61 -0.17 13.96 1.91
C ALA A 61 -1.05 13.50 3.09
N ASP A 62 -1.48 14.44 3.93
CA ASP A 62 -2.38 14.20 5.05
C ASP A 62 -3.72 13.62 4.60
N LEU A 63 -4.35 14.23 3.59
CA LEU A 63 -5.63 13.75 3.03
C LEU A 63 -5.52 12.37 2.35
N LEU A 64 -4.37 12.08 1.73
CA LEU A 64 -4.09 10.78 1.12
C LEU A 64 -3.62 9.73 2.13
N GLY A 65 -3.36 10.12 3.39
CA GLY A 65 -2.84 9.26 4.45
C GLY A 65 -1.46 8.68 4.13
N VAL A 66 -0.59 9.50 3.53
CA VAL A 66 0.80 9.15 3.20
C VAL A 66 1.73 10.25 3.71
N THR A 67 3.04 9.97 3.78
CA THR A 67 4.02 11.01 4.07
C THR A 67 4.37 11.78 2.80
N VAL A 68 4.81 13.03 2.96
CA VAL A 68 5.33 13.85 1.84
C VAL A 68 6.48 13.13 1.12
N GLU A 69 7.33 12.44 1.88
CA GLU A 69 8.45 11.66 1.32
C GLU A 69 7.96 10.58 0.35
N ILE A 70 6.87 9.88 0.67
CA ILE A 70 6.28 8.88 -0.23
C ILE A 70 5.85 9.52 -1.56
N ILE A 71 5.32 10.75 -1.55
CA ILE A 71 4.93 11.44 -2.78
C ILE A 71 6.17 11.84 -3.60
N LYS A 72 7.23 12.31 -2.93
CA LYS A 72 8.49 12.73 -3.56
C LYS A 72 9.25 11.55 -4.17
N GLU A 73 9.29 10.42 -3.47
CA GLU A 73 10.01 9.21 -3.87
C GLU A 73 9.16 8.21 -4.68
N PHE A 74 7.89 8.52 -4.92
CA PHE A 74 6.95 7.60 -5.56
C PHE A 74 7.48 7.07 -6.89
N ASP A 75 7.70 5.75 -6.96
CA ASP A 75 7.97 5.03 -8.20
C ASP A 75 6.88 3.99 -8.47
N GLU A 76 6.05 4.28 -9.47
CA GLU A 76 4.99 3.40 -9.94
C GLU A 76 5.50 1.99 -10.28
N ARG A 77 6.71 1.86 -10.85
CA ARG A 77 7.25 0.55 -11.21
C ARG A 77 7.59 -0.27 -9.96
N ALA A 78 8.11 0.37 -8.93
CA ALA A 78 8.41 -0.28 -7.66
C ALA A 78 7.10 -0.73 -6.97
N VAL A 79 6.06 0.09 -7.01
CA VAL A 79 4.74 -0.25 -6.45
C VAL A 79 4.10 -1.42 -7.21
N ILE A 80 4.07 -1.38 -8.54
CA ILE A 80 3.52 -2.47 -9.36
C ILE A 80 4.33 -3.76 -9.18
N TYR A 81 5.66 -3.67 -9.15
CA TYR A 81 6.53 -4.83 -8.90
C TYR A 81 6.21 -5.48 -7.55
N ASN A 82 6.10 -4.68 -6.49
CA ASN A 82 5.76 -5.18 -5.15
C ASN A 82 4.36 -5.80 -5.08
N ILE A 83 3.35 -5.21 -5.73
CA ILE A 83 2.00 -5.79 -5.78
C ILE A 83 2.01 -7.13 -6.52
N ASN A 84 2.67 -7.19 -7.68
CA ASN A 84 2.75 -8.42 -8.46
C ASN A 84 3.52 -9.50 -7.70
N HIS A 85 4.64 -9.17 -7.05
CA HIS A 85 5.37 -10.12 -6.21
C HIS A 85 4.60 -10.54 -4.95
N TYR A 86 3.84 -9.65 -4.32
CA TYR A 86 3.00 -9.99 -3.18
C TYR A 86 1.86 -10.95 -3.57
N ASN A 87 1.24 -10.72 -4.74
CA ASN A 87 0.24 -11.63 -5.29
C ASN A 87 0.87 -12.96 -5.76
N ASP A 88 2.07 -12.93 -6.35
CA ASP A 88 2.84 -14.13 -6.72
C ASP A 88 3.27 -14.91 -5.48
N ILE A 89 3.55 -14.28 -4.33
CA ILE A 89 3.90 -14.98 -3.08
C ILE A 89 2.66 -15.69 -2.51
N HIS A 90 1.46 -15.10 -2.68
CA HIS A 90 0.20 -15.75 -2.30
C HIS A 90 -0.24 -16.85 -3.29
N ASP A 91 0.10 -16.75 -4.58
CA ASP A 91 -0.21 -17.78 -5.59
C ASP A 91 0.90 -18.84 -5.76
N ASN A 92 2.18 -18.53 -5.47
CA ASN A 92 3.34 -19.43 -5.60
C ASN A 92 3.87 -19.98 -4.26
N THR A 93 3.01 -20.30 -3.30
CA THR A 93 3.35 -21.25 -2.22
C THR A 93 3.76 -22.66 -2.73
N TYR A 94 3.91 -22.85 -4.05
CA TYR A 94 4.29 -24.11 -4.67
C TYR A 94 5.48 -24.06 -5.64
N GLN A 95 6.40 -23.08 -5.64
CA GLN A 95 7.69 -23.31 -6.35
C GLN A 95 8.95 -22.76 -5.68
N ALA A 96 9.71 -23.72 -5.16
CA ALA A 96 11.16 -23.88 -5.29
C ALA A 96 12.08 -22.77 -4.71
N GLY A 97 12.44 -22.97 -3.44
CA GLY A 97 13.87 -23.01 -3.10
C GLY A 97 14.54 -21.77 -2.50
N SER A 98 13.89 -21.02 -1.61
CA SER A 98 14.65 -20.10 -0.73
C SER A 98 13.96 -19.84 0.61
N SER A 99 14.70 -20.14 1.69
CA SER A 99 14.44 -19.84 3.11
C SER A 99 13.02 -20.15 3.63
N THR A 100 12.91 -21.28 4.33
CA THR A 100 11.82 -21.59 5.25
C THR A 100 11.69 -20.51 6.32
N ILE A 101 10.95 -19.45 6.03
CA ILE A 101 10.25 -18.72 7.10
C ILE A 101 9.07 -19.61 7.41
N THR A 102 9.20 -20.41 8.47
CA THR A 102 8.06 -21.12 9.05
C THR A 102 7.14 -20.07 9.67
N TYR A 103 6.30 -19.47 8.84
CA TYR A 103 5.07 -18.87 9.34
C TYR A 103 4.29 -20.04 9.93
N SER A 104 4.18 -20.08 11.26
CA SER A 104 3.21 -20.98 11.90
C SER A 104 1.86 -20.60 11.32
N GLU A 105 1.36 -21.44 10.42
CA GLU A 105 0.14 -21.19 9.67
C GLU A 105 -0.97 -20.86 10.68
N PRO A 106 -1.67 -19.72 10.54
CA PRO A 106 -2.73 -19.34 11.47
C PRO A 106 -3.82 -20.42 11.63
N ASN A 107 -3.92 -21.34 10.66
CA ASN A 107 -4.85 -22.46 10.65
C ASN A 107 -4.58 -23.49 11.77
N GLU A 108 -3.33 -23.80 12.12
CA GLU A 108 -3.02 -24.79 13.16
C GLU A 108 -3.54 -24.32 14.52
N LYS A 109 -3.37 -23.02 14.81
CA LYS A 109 -3.94 -22.41 16.02
C LYS A 109 -5.47 -22.39 16.00
N ILE A 110 -6.09 -22.23 14.84
CA ILE A 110 -7.56 -22.27 14.71
C ILE A 110 -8.10 -23.68 14.94
N VAL A 111 -7.43 -24.71 14.41
CA VAL A 111 -7.79 -26.11 14.63
C VAL A 111 -7.62 -26.49 16.10
N GLU A 112 -6.50 -26.09 16.73
CA GLU A 112 -6.27 -26.33 18.17
C GLU A 112 -7.35 -25.67 19.05
N LEU A 113 -7.74 -24.43 18.74
CA LEU A 113 -8.81 -23.73 19.45
C LEU A 113 -10.17 -24.44 19.27
N TYR A 114 -10.44 -24.98 18.08
CA TYR A 114 -11.67 -25.72 17.79
C TYR A 114 -11.73 -27.05 18.56
N ASP A 115 -10.64 -27.82 18.55
CA ASP A 115 -10.55 -29.08 19.29
C ASP A 115 -10.67 -28.85 20.82
N ARG A 116 -10.10 -27.76 21.32
CA ARG A 116 -10.23 -27.39 22.74
C ARG A 116 -11.66 -27.02 23.11
N LEU A 117 -12.37 -26.30 22.23
CA LEU A 117 -13.78 -25.96 22.42
C LEU A 117 -14.66 -27.22 22.42
N LEU A 118 -14.45 -28.14 21.48
CA LEU A 118 -15.19 -29.41 21.42
C LEU A 118 -15.00 -30.23 22.70
N ASN A 119 -13.75 -30.39 23.16
CA ASN A 119 -13.45 -31.10 24.41
C ASN A 119 -14.13 -30.44 25.62
N PHE A 120 -14.16 -29.11 25.69
CA PHE A 120 -14.85 -28.39 26.75
C PHE A 120 -16.36 -28.67 26.75
N LEU A 121 -17.00 -28.64 25.57
CA LEU A 121 -18.43 -28.92 25.43
C LEU A 121 -18.78 -30.37 25.77
N GLU A 122 -17.93 -31.34 25.43
CA GLU A 122 -18.13 -32.74 25.82
C GLU A 122 -18.03 -32.92 27.34
N GLN A 123 -17.06 -32.26 27.99
CA GLN A 123 -16.93 -32.28 29.45
C GLN A 123 -18.13 -31.63 30.13
N GLU A 124 -18.64 -30.50 29.63
CA GLU A 124 -19.87 -29.90 30.17
C GLU A 124 -21.07 -30.83 30.03
N LYS A 125 -21.28 -31.44 28.86
CA LYS A 125 -22.37 -32.41 28.66
C LYS A 125 -22.28 -33.60 29.61
N ALA A 126 -21.08 -34.08 29.90
CA ALA A 126 -20.85 -35.15 30.86
C ALA A 126 -21.12 -34.73 32.31
N ARG A 127 -20.99 -33.44 32.64
CA ARG A 127 -21.27 -32.88 33.98
C ARG A 127 -22.75 -32.56 34.20
N ILE A 128 -23.52 -32.41 33.13
CA ILE A 128 -24.96 -32.11 33.15
C ILE A 128 -25.81 -33.40 33.11
N LYS A 129 -25.18 -34.57 32.99
CA LYS A 129 -25.82 -35.89 33.01
C LYS A 129 -25.62 -36.59 34.35
#